data_AF-H2B3H4-F1
#
_entry.id   AF-H2B3H4-F1
#
_cell.length_a   1.000
_cell.length_b   1.000
_cell.length_c   1.000
_cell.angle_alpha   90.00
_cell.angle_beta   90.00
_cell.angle_gamma   90.00
#
_symmetry.space_group_name_H-M   'P 1'
#
loop_
_entity.id
_entity.type
_entity.pdbx_description
1 polymer ?
#
loop_
_entity_poly.entity_id
_entity_poly.type
_entity_poly.pdbx_seq_one_letter_code
_entity_poly.pdbx_strand_id
1 'polypeptide(L)'
;IGRLAKYGVNSPPSLRDAKKDAYWAHHDLFLIAYALWPTGFFRLSLPDEEDMEWFEANYPGWDAHYGKILREWKALGCEDPSSGFIPVQWLIQHGHQIYVDRVSQVPFCPTLSKGSGSLRVHEFNGQR
;
A
#
# COMPACT_ATOMS: atom_id res chain seq x y z
N ILE A 1 15.98 -8.99 -21.10
CA ILE A 1 16.15 -8.30 -22.41
C ILE A 1 17.29 -8.87 -23.26
N GLY A 2 18.44 -9.28 -22.70
CA GLY A 2 19.63 -9.64 -23.48
C GLY A 2 19.43 -10.64 -24.64
N ARG A 3 18.48 -11.58 -24.53
CA ARG A 3 18.20 -12.56 -25.60
C ARG A 3 17.40 -12.00 -26.79
N LEU A 4 16.65 -10.91 -26.60
CA LEU A 4 15.77 -10.32 -27.62
C LEU A 4 16.35 -9.08 -28.29
N ALA A 5 17.52 -8.60 -27.84
CA ALA A 5 18.20 -7.46 -28.43
C ALA A 5 18.48 -7.65 -29.93
N LYS A 6 18.76 -8.89 -30.36
CA LYS A 6 18.93 -9.26 -31.78
C LYS A 6 17.69 -9.03 -32.65
N TYR A 7 16.53 -8.83 -32.04
CA TYR A 7 15.27 -8.51 -32.73
C TYR A 7 14.86 -7.03 -32.55
N GLY A 8 15.78 -6.16 -32.12
CA GLY A 8 15.52 -4.72 -31.93
C GLY A 8 14.76 -4.37 -30.65
N VAL A 9 14.61 -5.33 -29.72
CA VAL A 9 13.92 -5.08 -28.45
C VAL A 9 14.85 -4.40 -27.45
N ASN A 10 14.43 -3.23 -26.97
CA ASN A 10 15.12 -2.47 -25.93
C ASN A 10 14.52 -2.70 -24.55
N SER A 11 15.29 -2.42 -23.50
CA SER A 11 14.73 -2.33 -22.15
C SER A 11 13.71 -1.20 -22.08
N PRO A 12 12.57 -1.37 -21.37
CA PRO A 12 11.59 -0.32 -21.22
C PRO A 12 12.21 0.95 -20.60
N PRO A 13 11.93 2.14 -21.13
CA PRO A 13 12.47 3.38 -20.58
C PRO A 13 12.02 3.61 -19.12
N SER A 14 10.82 3.13 -18.77
CA SER A 14 10.24 3.20 -17.42
C SER A 14 10.82 2.18 -16.42
N LEU A 15 11.73 1.29 -16.84
CA LEU A 15 12.24 0.22 -15.97
C LEU A 15 12.92 0.76 -14.70
N ARG A 16 13.60 1.90 -14.81
CA ARG A 16 14.26 2.53 -13.65
C ARG A 16 13.24 3.09 -12.66
N ASP A 17 12.14 3.64 -13.14
CA ASP A 17 11.10 4.19 -12.28
C ASP A 17 10.34 3.07 -11.57
N ALA A 18 10.01 1.99 -12.29
CA ALA A 18 9.47 0.77 -11.68
C ALA A 18 10.36 0.22 -10.56
N LYS A 19 11.69 0.21 -10.76
CA LYS A 19 12.64 -0.24 -9.72
C LYS A 19 12.63 0.67 -8.48
N LYS A 20 12.50 1.99 -8.65
CA LYS A 20 12.42 2.93 -7.52
C LYS A 20 11.16 2.69 -6.70
N ASP A 21 10.03 2.48 -7.36
CA ASP A 21 8.74 2.30 -6.70
C ASP A 21 8.62 0.95 -5.97
N ALA A 22 9.26 -0.09 -6.52
CA ALA A 22 9.14 -1.47 -6.05
C ALA A 22 9.56 -1.70 -4.58
N TYR A 23 10.38 -0.81 -3.99
CA TYR A 23 10.93 -1.04 -2.65
C TYR A 23 9.84 -1.04 -1.56
N TRP A 24 8.94 -0.05 -1.57
CA TRP A 24 7.90 0.10 -0.53
C TRP A 24 6.47 -0.25 -1.00
N ALA A 25 6.24 -0.33 -2.31
CA ALA A 25 4.89 -0.41 -2.88
C ALA A 25 4.02 -1.53 -2.31
N HIS A 26 4.61 -2.68 -1.97
CA HIS A 26 3.86 -3.82 -1.44
C HIS A 26 3.45 -3.62 0.04
N HIS A 27 4.24 -2.90 0.83
CA HIS A 27 3.86 -2.51 2.20
C HIS A 27 2.77 -1.43 2.20
N ASP A 28 2.90 -0.45 1.30
CA ASP A 28 1.85 0.55 1.08
C ASP A 28 0.51 -0.09 0.70
N LEU A 29 0.55 -1.10 -0.19
CA LEU A 29 -0.63 -1.83 -0.62
C LEU A 29 -1.24 -2.68 0.52
N PHE A 30 -0.42 -3.30 1.37
CA PHE A 30 -0.92 -4.10 2.49
C PHE A 30 -1.70 -3.26 3.50
N LEU A 31 -1.25 -2.03 3.81
CA LEU A 31 -2.03 -1.13 4.68
C LEU A 31 -3.45 -0.91 4.14
N ILE A 32 -3.60 -0.67 2.83
CA ILE A 32 -4.90 -0.45 2.21
C ILE A 32 -5.71 -1.75 2.19
N ALA A 33 -5.08 -2.87 1.82
CA ALA A 33 -5.74 -4.17 1.77
C ALA A 33 -6.27 -4.59 3.15
N TYR A 34 -5.49 -4.40 4.21
CA TYR A 34 -5.91 -4.69 5.58
C TYR A 34 -6.99 -3.70 6.05
N ALA A 35 -6.88 -2.40 5.72
CA ALA A 35 -7.93 -1.44 6.07
C ALA A 35 -9.29 -1.72 5.41
N LEU A 36 -9.27 -2.32 4.21
CA LEU A 36 -10.44 -2.72 3.45
C LEU A 36 -10.72 -4.23 3.54
N TRP A 37 -10.20 -4.93 4.56
CA TRP A 37 -10.35 -6.39 4.69
C TRP A 37 -11.80 -6.92 4.52
N PRO A 38 -12.89 -6.20 4.91
CA PRO A 38 -14.25 -6.71 4.72
C PRO A 38 -14.68 -6.82 3.26
N THR A 39 -13.98 -6.19 2.31
CA THR A 39 -14.29 -6.29 0.88
C THR A 39 -13.66 -7.50 0.19
N GLY A 40 -12.77 -8.22 0.90
CA GLY A 40 -12.10 -9.41 0.39
C GLY A 40 -12.94 -10.68 0.52
N PHE A 41 -12.44 -11.76 -0.07
CA PHE A 41 -13.00 -13.13 0.04
C PHE A 41 -11.99 -14.10 0.67
N PHE A 42 -11.02 -13.55 1.41
CA PHE A 42 -9.96 -14.27 2.10
C PHE A 42 -9.76 -13.67 3.50
N ARG A 43 -9.16 -14.44 4.40
CA ARG A 43 -8.83 -13.99 5.76
C ARG A 43 -7.44 -13.37 5.76
N LEU A 44 -7.28 -12.27 6.48
CA LEU A 44 -6.01 -11.59 6.71
C LEU A 44 -5.61 -11.73 8.19
N SER A 45 -4.31 -11.60 8.45
CA SER A 45 -3.73 -11.52 9.79
C SER A 45 -2.78 -10.33 9.85
N LEU A 46 -2.72 -9.66 11.00
CA LEU A 46 -1.61 -8.76 11.27
C LEU A 46 -0.31 -9.56 11.42
N PRO A 47 0.84 -8.96 11.08
CA PRO A 47 2.13 -9.53 11.44
C PRO A 47 2.23 -9.68 12.96
N ASP A 48 2.80 -10.79 13.41
CA ASP A 48 3.19 -10.95 14.82
C ASP A 48 4.55 -10.31 15.11
N GLU A 49 5.07 -10.46 16.32
CA GLU A 49 6.35 -9.82 16.68
C GLU A 49 7.54 -10.42 15.91
N GLU A 50 7.52 -11.71 15.59
CA GLU A 50 8.59 -12.33 14.79
C GLU A 50 8.55 -11.78 13.35
N ASP A 51 7.34 -11.65 12.78
CA ASP A 51 7.14 -11.02 11.48
C ASP A 51 7.61 -9.56 11.48
N MET A 52 7.29 -8.78 12.52
CA MET A 52 7.68 -7.37 12.63
C MET A 52 9.21 -7.21 12.76
N GLU A 53 9.87 -8.06 13.55
CA GLU A 53 11.33 -8.10 13.64
C GLU A 53 11.97 -8.43 12.29
N TRP A 54 11.41 -9.41 11.57
CA TRP A 54 11.85 -9.76 10.23
C TRP A 54 11.66 -8.60 9.24
N PHE A 55 10.51 -7.92 9.27
CA PHE A 55 10.27 -6.77 8.40
C PHE A 55 11.25 -5.65 8.65
N GLU A 56 11.51 -5.27 9.90
CA GLU A 56 12.48 -4.20 10.21
C GLU A 56 13.91 -4.59 9.79
N ALA A 57 14.30 -5.86 9.97
CA ALA A 57 15.62 -6.34 9.55
C ALA A 57 15.82 -6.27 8.02
N ASN A 58 14.76 -6.50 7.23
CA ASN A 58 14.84 -6.53 5.76
C ASN A 58 14.46 -5.18 5.11
N TYR A 59 13.67 -4.37 5.80
CA TYR A 59 13.19 -3.07 5.37
C TYR A 59 13.37 -2.03 6.49
N PRO A 60 14.61 -1.60 6.80
CA PRO A 60 14.86 -0.67 7.89
C PRO A 60 13.99 0.59 7.80
N GLY A 61 13.31 0.92 8.90
CA GLY A 61 12.29 1.96 8.98
C GLY A 61 10.88 1.51 8.59
N TRP A 62 10.63 0.20 8.58
CA TRP A 62 9.30 -0.39 8.42
C TRP A 62 8.52 -0.26 9.73
N ASP A 63 9.12 -0.60 10.87
CA ASP A 63 8.42 -0.61 12.16
C ASP A 63 8.00 0.81 12.60
N ALA A 64 8.89 1.79 12.40
CA ALA A 64 8.62 3.19 12.71
C ALA A 64 7.43 3.79 11.95
N HIS A 65 6.98 3.13 10.87
CA HIS A 65 5.87 3.56 10.02
C HIS A 65 4.72 2.55 10.03
N TYR A 66 4.88 1.41 9.34
CA TYR A 66 3.84 0.40 9.18
C TYR A 66 3.59 -0.34 10.49
N GLY A 67 4.63 -0.81 11.17
CA GLY A 67 4.51 -1.55 12.43
C GLY A 67 3.78 -0.74 13.49
N LYS A 68 4.10 0.55 13.62
CA LYS A 68 3.39 1.49 14.49
C LYS A 68 1.90 1.59 14.18
N ILE A 69 1.52 1.76 12.90
CA ILE A 69 0.11 1.86 12.48
C ILE A 69 -0.63 0.54 12.77
N LEU A 70 -0.04 -0.60 12.42
CA LEU A 70 -0.66 -1.92 12.61
C LEU A 70 -0.84 -2.26 14.10
N ARG A 71 0.12 -1.90 14.95
CA ARG A 71 -0.01 -2.03 16.42
C ARG A 71 -1.13 -1.15 16.97
N GLU A 72 -1.28 0.07 16.46
CA GLU A 72 -2.39 0.94 16.83
C GLU A 72 -3.74 0.34 16.44
N TRP A 73 -3.89 -0.17 15.22
CA TRP A 73 -5.12 -0.85 14.77
C TRP A 73 -5.44 -2.08 15.61
N LYS A 74 -4.42 -2.86 15.98
CA LYS A 74 -4.57 -4.00 16.91
C LYS A 74 -5.08 -3.54 18.27
N ALA A 75 -4.52 -2.46 18.84
CA ALA A 75 -4.95 -1.90 20.12
C ALA A 75 -6.38 -1.35 20.08
N LEU A 76 -6.84 -0.88 18.92
CA LEU A 76 -8.24 -0.47 18.68
C LEU A 76 -9.19 -1.66 18.43
N GLY A 77 -8.69 -2.90 18.40
CA GLY A 77 -9.50 -4.11 18.30
C GLY A 77 -9.93 -4.45 16.87
N CYS A 78 -9.11 -4.18 15.85
CA CYS A 78 -9.48 -4.46 14.44
C CYS A 78 -9.77 -5.94 14.12
N GLU A 79 -9.33 -6.88 14.97
CA GLU A 79 -9.59 -8.32 14.85
C GLU A 79 -10.71 -8.80 15.79
N ASP A 80 -11.19 -7.93 16.70
CA ASP A 80 -12.30 -8.22 17.61
C ASP A 80 -13.63 -7.78 16.97
N PRO A 81 -14.56 -8.71 16.66
CA PRO A 81 -15.83 -8.36 16.02
C PRO A 81 -16.74 -7.48 16.91
N SER A 82 -16.48 -7.39 18.21
CA SER A 82 -17.26 -6.56 19.14
C SER A 82 -16.74 -5.12 19.25
N SER A 83 -15.57 -4.81 18.69
CA SER A 83 -14.95 -3.47 18.79
C SER A 83 -15.70 -2.38 18.02
N GLY A 84 -16.44 -2.76 16.97
CA GLY A 84 -17.04 -1.81 16.04
C GLY A 84 -16.02 -1.03 15.20
N PHE A 85 -14.75 -1.42 15.24
CA PHE A 85 -13.64 -0.75 14.55
C PHE A 85 -13.24 -1.47 13.27
N ILE A 86 -13.15 -0.72 12.18
CA ILE A 86 -12.56 -1.16 10.91
C ILE A 86 -11.50 -0.13 10.52
N PRO A 87 -10.26 -0.53 10.13
CA PRO A 87 -9.18 0.45 9.98
C PRO A 87 -9.40 1.51 8.88
N VAL A 88 -10.30 1.29 7.91
CA VAL A 88 -10.72 2.35 6.98
C VAL A 88 -11.30 3.57 7.71
N GLN A 89 -11.95 3.40 8.87
CA GLN A 89 -12.44 4.50 9.69
C GLN A 89 -11.29 5.32 10.24
N TRP A 90 -10.20 4.67 10.69
CA TRP A 90 -9.00 5.35 11.16
C TRP A 90 -8.38 6.19 10.05
N LEU A 91 -8.29 5.64 8.83
CA LEU A 91 -7.79 6.38 7.67
C LEU A 91 -8.62 7.65 7.42
N ILE A 92 -9.95 7.54 7.42
CA ILE A 92 -10.86 8.68 7.21
C ILE A 92 -10.68 9.73 8.32
N GLN A 93 -10.63 9.31 9.58
CA GLN A 93 -10.50 10.21 10.73
C GLN A 93 -9.18 10.98 10.76
N HIS A 94 -8.11 10.39 10.23
CA HIS A 94 -6.77 11.00 10.18
C HIS A 94 -6.47 11.72 8.85
N GLY A 95 -7.47 11.83 7.95
CA GLY A 95 -7.30 12.52 6.65
C GLY A 95 -6.48 11.73 5.62
N HIS A 96 -6.34 10.41 5.80
CA HIS A 96 -5.64 9.52 4.89
C HIS A 96 -6.59 8.96 3.84
N GLN A 97 -6.85 9.75 2.81
CA GLN A 97 -7.77 9.35 1.74
C GLN A 97 -7.13 8.29 0.82
N ILE A 98 -7.91 7.26 0.50
CA ILE A 98 -7.57 6.27 -0.53
C ILE A 98 -8.14 6.74 -1.87
N TYR A 99 -7.29 6.73 -2.89
CA TYR A 99 -7.63 6.97 -4.29
C TYR A 99 -7.49 5.66 -5.09
N VAL A 100 -8.16 5.58 -6.23
CA VAL A 100 -7.99 4.49 -7.19
C VAL A 100 -7.49 5.09 -8.48
N ASP A 101 -6.36 4.60 -8.99
CA ASP A 101 -5.85 5.04 -10.28
C ASP A 101 -6.85 4.69 -11.40
N ARG A 102 -7.20 5.70 -12.20
CA ARG A 102 -8.12 5.56 -13.34
C ARG A 102 -7.61 4.56 -14.38
N VAL A 103 -6.30 4.36 -14.50
CA VAL A 103 -5.69 3.48 -15.50
C VAL A 103 -5.50 2.06 -14.94
N SER A 104 -4.65 1.90 -13.93
CA SER A 104 -4.25 0.59 -13.41
C SER A 104 -5.21 -0.03 -12.41
N GLN A 105 -6.15 0.75 -11.86
CA GLN A 105 -7.04 0.37 -10.76
C GLN A 105 -6.33 0.04 -9.44
N VAL A 106 -5.02 0.28 -9.35
CA VAL A 106 -4.28 0.08 -8.10
C VAL A 106 -4.72 1.15 -7.09
N PRO A 107 -5.09 0.77 -5.86
CA PRO A 107 -5.42 1.74 -4.83
C PRO A 107 -4.15 2.41 -4.30
N PHE A 108 -4.27 3.67 -3.91
CA PHE A 108 -3.14 4.50 -3.51
C PHE A 108 -3.53 5.48 -2.40
N CYS A 109 -2.68 5.61 -1.36
CA CYS A 109 -2.88 6.56 -0.27
C CYS A 109 -1.69 7.53 -0.18
N PRO A 110 -1.75 8.70 -0.84
CA PRO A 110 -0.58 9.58 -1.02
C PRO A 110 0.03 10.08 0.29
N THR A 111 -0.76 10.19 1.36
CA THR A 111 -0.30 10.72 2.65
C THR A 111 0.43 9.69 3.51
N LEU A 112 0.28 8.39 3.20
CA LEU A 112 0.90 7.29 3.95
C LEU A 112 1.92 6.49 3.13
N SER A 113 1.86 6.57 1.79
CA SER A 113 2.76 5.84 0.92
C SER A 113 4.23 6.28 1.10
N LYS A 114 5.12 5.30 1.27
CA LYS A 114 6.58 5.50 1.16
C LYS A 114 7.08 5.29 -0.27
N GLY A 115 6.24 4.74 -1.15
CA GLY A 115 6.48 4.61 -2.59
C GLY A 115 6.57 5.95 -3.32
N SER A 116 6.85 5.90 -4.60
CA SER A 116 7.12 7.07 -5.45
C SER A 116 5.90 7.61 -6.21
N GLY A 117 4.73 6.98 -6.02
CA GLY A 117 3.46 7.42 -6.59
C GLY A 117 3.12 8.87 -6.24
N SER A 118 2.45 9.57 -7.14
CA SER A 118 1.97 10.95 -6.91
C SER A 118 0.53 11.09 -7.37
N LEU A 119 -0.28 11.80 -6.58
CA LEU A 119 -1.68 12.03 -6.90
C LEU A 119 -1.80 13.10 -7.99
N ARG A 120 -2.59 12.81 -9.02
CA ARG A 120 -3.01 13.78 -10.03
C ARG A 120 -4.52 13.65 -10.21
N VAL A 121 -5.24 14.74 -10.00
CA VAL A 121 -6.68 14.81 -10.23
C VAL A 121 -6.91 15.80 -11.36
N HIS A 122 -7.52 15.33 -12.44
CA HIS A 122 -7.86 16.12 -13.61
C HIS A 122 -9.38 16.10 -13.77
N GLU A 123 -9.96 17.19 -14.25
CA GLU A 123 -11.35 17.21 -14.69
C GLU A 123 -11.40 17.24 -16.21
N PHE A 124 -12.13 16.31 -16.82
CA PHE A 124 -12.37 16.26 -18.26
C PHE A 124 -13.84 15.98 -18.52
N ASN A 125 -14.51 16.87 -19.27
CA ASN A 125 -15.95 16.78 -19.55
C ASN A 125 -16.83 16.63 -18.29
N GLY A 126 -16.50 17.36 -17.22
CA GLY A 126 -17.26 17.32 -15.95
C GLY A 126 -17.06 16.05 -15.12
N GLN A 127 -16.10 15.19 -15.50
CA GLN A 127 -15.72 14.00 -14.73
C GLN A 127 -14.31 14.14 -14.18
N ARG A 128 -14.14 13.70 -12.94
CA ARG A 128 -12.84 13.59 -12.25
C ARG A 128 -12.23 12.19 -12.41
#